data_AF-A0A2W2B5D8-F1
#
_entry.id   AF-A0A2W2B5D8-F1
#
_cell.length_a   1.000
_cell.length_b   1.000
_cell.length_c   1.000
_cell.angle_alpha   90.00
_cell.angle_beta   90.00
_cell.angle_gamma   90.00
#
_symmetry.space_group_name_H-M   'P 1'
#
loop_
_entity.id
_entity.type
_entity.pdbx_description
1 polymer ?
#
loop_
_entity_poly.entity_id
_entity_poly.type
_entity_poly.pdbx_seq_one_letter_code
_entity_poly.pdbx_strand_id
1 'polypeptide(L)'
;MRAMIHVSTSTSPAPGLCLTLHDRPEREEPTAESHIPGTVWAGSPPGAGTTRPRGTSLAARTRRRQRHHSEAATGVPVALRRARSASAERGVLLHRRCVFLRSSTNRLPDLICQSGSDDAEHVARRLQRIPDDIAELIAREHGVVSVAAARAAGVDPRRLRRLCTAGLMAPLLPGCFTVAAQLDDEWEAFRLGARAFGCYCGPSAFLTGWSAVAMWRLPVVGRPPSRQVAVRDVRAGHSVRNMPFGDLRAVDLAAGHARRTDGVNVVSRAWAVADVARTGPILPALVVADAAAAAGADLAGAVRHLAHWPGAGRARWVADHADPLSESPLETLGRFTCLQFGLPLPVSNAWVGANGPEYRVDGLWPFHGVVFEADGALKYDDRPDASQIVAKQGEREWQLRRLGLEVVRFGWGLAWGNRAELAARFAAVLQDNNRRESSVRWWKHVRGVGAVEPEPADWPSPVRPGTVLPAGWDR
;
A
#
# COMPACT_ATOMS: atom_id res chain seq x y z
N MET A 1 -13.53 -6.68 -16.53
CA MET A 1 -13.64 -5.86 -15.30
C MET A 1 -12.71 -4.66 -15.47
N ARG A 2 -13.21 -3.43 -15.30
CA ARG A 2 -12.35 -2.24 -15.25
C ARG A 2 -11.89 -2.05 -13.80
N ALA A 3 -10.58 -1.90 -13.59
CA ALA A 3 -10.03 -1.34 -12.36
C ALA A 3 -9.60 0.09 -12.72
N MET A 4 -10.31 1.09 -12.22
CA MET A 4 -9.91 2.49 -12.36
C MET A 4 -8.98 2.83 -11.21
N ILE A 5 -7.88 3.54 -11.50
CA ILE A 5 -6.99 4.11 -10.50
C ILE A 5 -6.79 5.56 -10.90
N HIS A 6 -7.33 6.48 -10.11
CA HIS A 6 -7.18 7.92 -10.34
C HIS A 6 -5.78 8.39 -9.94
N VAL A 7 -5.00 8.86 -10.92
CA VAL A 7 -3.81 9.68 -10.69
C VAL A 7 -4.22 11.14 -10.87
N SER A 8 -4.44 11.84 -9.76
CA SER A 8 -4.85 13.26 -9.78
C SER A 8 -3.67 14.17 -10.12
N THR A 9 -3.53 14.52 -11.39
CA THR A 9 -2.61 15.56 -11.85
C THR A 9 -3.21 16.94 -11.56
N SER A 10 -2.67 17.66 -10.59
CA SER A 10 -3.06 19.05 -10.33
C SER A 10 -2.39 19.99 -11.33
N THR A 11 -3.19 20.66 -12.15
CA THR A 11 -2.73 21.72 -13.06
C THR A 11 -3.40 23.03 -12.66
N SER A 12 -2.62 23.99 -12.18
CA SER A 12 -3.08 25.37 -11.93
C SER A 12 -2.30 26.34 -12.83
N PRO A 13 -2.96 27.30 -13.50
CA PRO A 13 -2.28 28.29 -14.33
C PRO A 13 -1.63 29.36 -13.45
N ALA A 14 -0.47 29.87 -13.89
CA ALA A 14 0.18 31.02 -13.28
C ALA A 14 -0.10 32.31 -14.10
N PRO A 15 -0.58 33.38 -13.47
CA PRO A 15 -0.38 34.75 -13.97
C PRO A 15 0.91 35.32 -13.38
N GLY A 16 1.80 35.86 -14.22
CA GLY A 16 3.04 36.49 -13.78
C GLY A 16 2.84 37.97 -13.44
N LEU A 17 3.44 38.42 -12.33
CA LEU A 17 3.74 39.83 -12.06
C LEU A 17 4.97 39.92 -11.18
N CYS A 18 5.84 40.89 -11.45
CA CYS A 18 7.13 41.08 -10.80
C CYS A 18 7.06 42.24 -9.80
N LEU A 19 7.62 42.08 -8.59
CA LEU A 19 8.19 43.18 -7.79
C LEU A 19 9.01 42.65 -6.58
N THR A 20 10.28 43.06 -6.54
CA THR A 20 11.21 43.28 -5.40
C THR A 20 10.94 42.70 -4.00
N LEU A 21 11.92 41.91 -3.53
CA LEU A 21 12.64 42.03 -2.24
C LEU A 21 11.92 42.66 -1.02
N HIS A 22 11.67 41.87 0.03
CA HIS A 22 12.45 41.95 1.29
C HIS A 22 12.23 40.73 2.23
N ASP A 23 13.18 40.56 3.15
CA ASP A 23 13.19 39.84 4.44
C ASP A 23 12.82 38.34 4.56
N ARG A 24 13.63 37.65 5.38
CA ARG A 24 13.42 36.29 5.90
C ARG A 24 13.43 36.33 7.43
N PRO A 25 12.61 35.52 8.13
CA PRO A 25 12.88 35.09 9.50
C PRO A 25 13.95 33.98 9.54
N GLU A 26 14.57 33.80 10.70
CA GLU A 26 15.79 33.01 10.88
C GLU A 26 15.54 31.53 11.23
N ARG A 27 16.64 30.76 11.31
CA ARG A 27 16.69 29.46 11.99
C ARG A 27 17.63 29.59 13.18
N GLU A 28 17.22 29.08 14.34
CA GLU A 28 18.07 29.00 15.52
C GLU A 28 18.95 27.74 15.47
N GLU A 29 20.26 27.91 15.66
CA GLU A 29 21.19 26.84 16.04
C GLU A 29 21.72 27.15 17.46
N PRO A 30 21.77 26.17 18.38
CA PRO A 30 22.33 26.39 19.72
C PRO A 30 23.86 26.41 19.68
N THR A 31 24.45 27.40 20.33
CA THR A 31 25.91 27.63 20.37
C THR A 31 26.65 26.62 21.25
N ALA A 32 27.94 26.44 20.95
CA ALA A 32 28.89 25.77 21.83
C ALA A 32 29.88 26.80 22.40
N GLU A 33 30.14 26.75 23.71
CA GLU A 33 31.22 27.50 24.35
C GLU A 33 32.21 26.56 25.03
N SER A 34 33.50 26.89 24.88
CA SER A 34 34.64 26.13 25.40
C SER A 34 35.42 26.96 26.43
N HIS A 35 35.85 26.37 27.54
CA HIS A 35 36.84 26.97 28.44
C HIS A 35 37.86 25.90 28.92
N ILE A 36 39.15 26.26 28.93
CA ILE A 36 40.28 25.43 29.34
C ILE A 36 41.32 26.30 30.06
N PRO A 37 41.80 25.86 31.23
CA PRO A 37 43.25 25.80 31.53
C PRO A 37 43.64 24.36 31.97
N GLY A 38 44.87 23.86 31.84
CA GLY A 38 46.20 24.49 31.95
C GLY A 38 46.65 24.44 33.43
N THR A 39 47.62 23.63 33.89
CA THR A 39 49.00 23.53 33.40
C THR A 39 49.77 22.29 33.93
N VAL A 40 50.62 21.74 33.05
CA VAL A 40 51.84 20.90 33.16
C VAL A 40 52.55 20.71 34.52
N TRP A 41 52.99 19.46 34.82
CA TRP A 41 54.35 18.94 35.20
C TRP A 41 54.20 17.45 35.63
N ALA A 42 54.88 16.41 35.13
CA ALA A 42 56.28 16.10 34.77
C ALA A 42 57.01 15.26 35.87
N GLY A 43 57.40 14.01 35.55
CA GLY A 43 58.18 13.11 36.43
C GLY A 43 58.05 11.61 36.08
N SER A 44 59.14 10.81 36.14
CA SER A 44 59.19 9.35 35.87
C SER A 44 60.47 8.71 36.48
N PRO A 45 60.83 7.45 36.15
CA PRO A 45 60.83 6.20 36.96
C PRO A 45 62.19 5.95 37.70
N PRO A 46 62.61 4.73 38.19
CA PRO A 46 61.97 3.39 38.26
C PRO A 46 62.12 2.67 39.64
N GLY A 47 61.82 1.36 39.73
CA GLY A 47 62.24 0.49 40.86
C GLY A 47 61.69 -0.95 40.84
N ALA A 48 62.51 -1.95 41.17
CA ALA A 48 62.17 -3.39 41.25
C ALA A 48 61.65 -3.81 42.67
N GLY A 49 61.13 -5.01 42.95
CA GLY A 49 60.85 -6.22 42.15
C GLY A 49 60.60 -7.47 43.06
N THR A 50 60.49 -8.67 42.46
CA THR A 50 60.38 -10.03 43.10
C THR A 50 59.09 -10.28 43.95
N THR A 51 58.56 -11.50 44.21
CA THR A 51 58.93 -12.89 43.81
C THR A 51 57.67 -13.81 43.66
N ARG A 52 57.86 -15.01 43.09
CA ARG A 52 56.94 -16.18 42.96
C ARG A 52 56.88 -17.04 44.25
N PRO A 53 56.17 -18.22 44.33
CA PRO A 53 55.04 -18.78 43.56
C PRO A 53 53.91 -19.46 44.41
N ARG A 54 52.78 -19.85 43.77
CA ARG A 54 52.25 -21.26 43.70
C ARG A 54 50.92 -21.30 42.93
N GLY A 55 50.46 -22.48 42.48
CA GLY A 55 49.18 -22.60 41.77
C GLY A 55 48.72 -24.04 41.49
N THR A 56 47.41 -24.18 41.35
CA THR A 56 46.59 -25.36 41.00
C THR A 56 45.24 -24.82 40.48
N SER A 57 44.46 -25.47 39.60
CA SER A 57 44.61 -26.73 38.84
C SER A 57 43.56 -26.81 37.71
N LEU A 58 43.81 -27.61 36.67
CA LEU A 58 42.87 -28.11 35.62
C LEU A 58 42.19 -27.03 34.74
N ALA A 59 42.19 -27.06 33.39
CA ALA A 59 41.88 -28.10 32.40
C ALA A 59 40.36 -28.36 32.22
N ALA A 60 39.82 -28.60 31.02
CA ALA A 60 40.47 -29.04 29.76
C ALA A 60 39.94 -28.36 28.47
N ARG A 61 40.58 -28.64 27.32
CA ARG A 61 40.28 -28.08 25.98
C ARG A 61 39.94 -29.17 24.95
N THR A 62 38.76 -29.05 24.31
CA THR A 62 38.45 -29.20 22.86
C THR A 62 39.20 -30.17 21.91
N ARG A 63 38.39 -30.85 21.04
CA ARG A 63 38.55 -31.17 19.57
C ARG A 63 39.10 -32.55 19.07
N ARG A 64 38.25 -33.21 18.25
CA ARG A 64 38.52 -34.16 17.11
C ARG A 64 39.23 -35.50 17.48
N ARG A 65 39.17 -36.61 16.73
CA ARG A 65 38.74 -37.01 15.34
C ARG A 65 38.12 -38.47 15.44
N GLN A 66 37.75 -39.31 14.45
CA GLN A 66 37.86 -39.32 12.98
C GLN A 66 36.69 -40.03 12.21
N ARG A 67 36.77 -41.34 11.92
CA ARG A 67 35.96 -42.18 10.97
C ARG A 67 36.14 -43.68 11.36
N HIS A 68 35.26 -44.65 11.07
CA HIS A 68 34.95 -45.28 9.76
C HIS A 68 33.68 -46.20 9.78
N HIS A 69 33.47 -46.97 8.70
CA HIS A 69 32.41 -47.92 8.26
C HIS A 69 31.89 -48.96 9.32
N SER A 70 30.81 -49.75 9.09
CA SER A 70 30.19 -50.23 7.83
C SER A 70 28.67 -50.58 7.90
N GLU A 71 28.07 -50.81 6.70
CA GLU A 71 27.10 -51.86 6.27
C GLU A 71 25.99 -52.42 7.21
N ALA A 72 24.80 -52.85 6.75
CA ALA A 72 24.11 -52.77 5.44
C ALA A 72 22.62 -53.22 5.55
N ALA A 73 21.83 -52.96 4.49
CA ALA A 73 20.50 -53.57 4.17
C ALA A 73 19.34 -53.28 5.17
N THR A 74 18.04 -53.46 4.89
CA THR A 74 17.28 -53.86 3.67
C THR A 74 15.87 -53.26 3.72
N GLY A 75 15.10 -53.26 2.62
CA GLY A 75 13.62 -53.27 2.68
C GLY A 75 12.87 -52.11 2.02
N VAL A 76 12.30 -52.39 0.85
CA VAL A 76 11.24 -51.59 0.19
C VAL A 76 9.93 -52.39 0.25
N PRO A 77 8.77 -51.74 0.36
CA PRO A 77 7.59 -52.23 -0.34
C PRO A 77 6.93 -51.16 -1.21
N VAL A 78 6.72 -51.49 -2.48
CA VAL A 78 5.84 -50.76 -3.41
C VAL A 78 4.42 -51.33 -3.28
N ALA A 79 3.40 -50.46 -3.31
CA ALA A 79 2.01 -50.88 -3.41
C ALA A 79 1.26 -50.07 -4.48
N LEU A 80 1.11 -50.64 -5.68
CA LEU A 80 0.14 -50.14 -6.67
C LEU A 80 -1.28 -50.60 -6.31
N ARG A 81 -2.28 -49.78 -6.60
CA ARG A 81 -3.59 -50.28 -7.06
C ARG A 81 -4.12 -49.44 -8.22
N ARG A 82 -4.70 -50.11 -9.22
CA ARG A 82 -5.33 -49.53 -10.41
C ARG A 82 -6.85 -49.75 -10.37
N ALA A 83 -7.58 -48.73 -10.81
CA ALA A 83 -8.95 -48.74 -11.33
C ALA A 83 -9.10 -47.39 -12.08
N ARG A 84 -9.53 -47.22 -13.34
CA ARG A 84 -10.27 -48.05 -14.33
C ARG A 84 -11.63 -48.54 -13.80
N SER A 85 -12.77 -48.22 -14.44
CA SER A 85 -12.96 -47.50 -15.73
C SER A 85 -14.41 -47.11 -15.97
N ALA A 86 -14.62 -46.19 -16.94
CA ALA A 86 -15.90 -45.90 -17.62
C ALA A 86 -17.02 -45.27 -16.76
N SER A 87 -18.11 -44.74 -17.33
CA SER A 87 -18.31 -43.94 -18.56
C SER A 87 -19.81 -43.58 -18.60
N ALA A 88 -20.17 -42.30 -18.76
CA ALA A 88 -21.54 -41.90 -19.09
C ALA A 88 -21.58 -40.46 -19.63
N GLU A 89 -22.16 -40.30 -20.82
CA GLU A 89 -22.39 -38.98 -21.42
C GLU A 89 -23.67 -38.33 -20.87
N ARG A 90 -23.61 -37.01 -20.66
CA ARG A 90 -24.73 -36.09 -20.95
C ARG A 90 -24.28 -34.63 -20.89
N GLY A 91 -24.19 -33.99 -22.04
CA GLY A 91 -23.96 -32.54 -22.13
C GLY A 91 -25.25 -31.75 -21.99
N VAL A 92 -25.23 -30.67 -21.20
CA VAL A 92 -26.28 -29.64 -21.17
C VAL A 92 -25.61 -28.28 -21.01
N LEU A 93 -25.79 -27.37 -21.99
CA LEU A 93 -25.46 -25.95 -21.79
C LEU A 93 -26.44 -25.34 -20.80
N LEU A 94 -25.95 -24.64 -19.78
CA LEU A 94 -26.81 -23.89 -18.86
C LEU A 94 -26.25 -22.50 -18.54
N HIS A 95 -26.68 -21.53 -19.34
CA HIS A 95 -26.57 -20.10 -19.07
C HIS A 95 -27.23 -19.79 -17.70
N ARG A 96 -26.43 -19.46 -16.68
CA ARG A 96 -26.97 -18.96 -15.40
C ARG A 96 -27.06 -17.44 -15.39
N ARG A 97 -28.20 -16.92 -15.86
CA ARG A 97 -28.68 -15.58 -15.47
C ARG A 97 -29.09 -15.61 -14.00
N CYS A 98 -28.55 -14.72 -13.17
CA CYS A 98 -29.06 -14.52 -11.81
C CYS A 98 -30.36 -13.71 -11.87
N VAL A 99 -31.49 -14.33 -11.53
CA VAL A 99 -32.76 -13.64 -11.29
C VAL A 99 -32.93 -13.50 -9.78
N PHE A 100 -33.01 -12.27 -9.29
CA PHE A 100 -33.31 -11.99 -7.88
C PHE A 100 -34.83 -12.04 -7.65
N LEU A 101 -35.32 -13.10 -7.02
CA LEU A 101 -36.71 -13.21 -6.61
C LEU A 101 -36.98 -12.34 -5.38
N ARG A 102 -37.97 -11.43 -5.49
CA ARG A 102 -38.57 -10.71 -4.35
C ARG A 102 -39.84 -11.42 -3.90
N SER A 103 -39.88 -11.99 -2.69
CA SER A 103 -41.15 -12.32 -2.03
C SER A 103 -41.00 -12.67 -0.54
N SER A 104 -41.32 -11.73 0.34
CA SER A 104 -41.98 -12.00 1.63
C SER A 104 -42.60 -10.71 2.17
N THR A 105 -43.90 -10.56 1.99
CA THR A 105 -44.68 -9.44 2.54
C THR A 105 -44.95 -9.66 4.01
N ASN A 106 -44.92 -8.60 4.83
CA ASN A 106 -45.72 -8.56 6.04
C ASN A 106 -46.51 -7.23 6.08
N ARG A 107 -47.78 -7.28 6.47
CA ARG A 107 -48.72 -6.15 6.33
C ARG A 107 -48.76 -5.31 7.61
N LEU A 108 -48.86 -3.99 7.43
CA LEU A 108 -49.51 -3.09 8.39
C LEU A 108 -50.58 -2.30 7.61
N PRO A 109 -51.68 -1.89 8.26
CA PRO A 109 -52.91 -1.51 7.57
C PRO A 109 -52.84 -0.15 6.87
N ASP A 110 -53.56 -0.04 5.76
CA ASP A 110 -53.73 1.21 5.03
C ASP A 110 -54.51 2.26 5.84
N LEU A 111 -53.92 3.44 6.03
CA LEU A 111 -54.67 4.69 6.17
C LEU A 111 -54.35 5.60 4.99
N ILE A 112 -55.39 6.23 4.45
CA ILE A 112 -55.36 6.92 3.17
C ILE A 112 -54.66 8.28 3.29
N CYS A 113 -53.59 8.46 2.52
CA CYS A 113 -53.02 9.76 2.16
C CYS A 113 -52.66 9.79 0.67
N GLN A 114 -53.67 9.74 -0.21
CA GLN A 114 -53.51 9.92 -1.66
C GLN A 114 -53.29 11.41 -2.00
N SER A 115 -52.13 11.94 -1.63
CA SER A 115 -51.75 13.35 -1.85
C SER A 115 -50.23 13.57 -1.86
N GLY A 116 -49.45 12.56 -2.25
CA GLY A 116 -47.98 12.57 -2.12
C GLY A 116 -47.18 12.02 -3.30
N SER A 117 -47.82 11.47 -4.33
CA SER A 117 -47.17 11.03 -5.58
C SER A 117 -46.70 12.24 -6.40
N ASP A 118 -47.63 13.12 -6.69
CA ASP A 118 -47.48 14.17 -7.68
C ASP A 118 -46.51 15.25 -7.20
N ASP A 119 -46.60 15.62 -5.91
CA ASP A 119 -45.63 16.51 -5.24
C ASP A 119 -44.20 15.95 -5.27
N ALA A 120 -44.03 14.63 -5.09
CA ALA A 120 -42.71 14.00 -5.14
C ALA A 120 -42.11 14.07 -6.55
N GLU A 121 -42.92 13.83 -7.59
CA GLU A 121 -42.47 13.92 -8.98
C GLU A 121 -42.25 15.38 -9.42
N HIS A 122 -43.10 16.31 -9.00
CA HIS A 122 -42.99 17.73 -9.31
C HIS A 122 -41.77 18.38 -8.62
N VAL A 123 -41.43 17.95 -7.40
CA VAL A 123 -40.19 18.34 -6.71
C VAL A 123 -38.96 17.72 -7.37
N ALA A 124 -39.02 16.45 -7.78
CA ALA A 124 -37.92 15.80 -8.50
C ALA A 124 -37.60 16.50 -9.83
N ARG A 125 -38.62 16.86 -10.62
CA ARG A 125 -38.47 17.64 -11.87
C ARG A 125 -37.81 19.01 -11.67
N ARG A 126 -37.83 19.57 -10.46
CA ARG A 126 -37.37 20.93 -10.12
C ARG A 126 -35.97 21.00 -9.48
N LEU A 127 -35.39 19.87 -9.06
CA LEU A 127 -34.05 19.79 -8.45
C LEU A 127 -33.09 18.99 -9.34
N GLN A 128 -32.61 19.62 -10.41
CA GLN A 128 -31.70 19.01 -11.39
C GLN A 128 -30.21 19.15 -11.02
N ARG A 129 -29.86 20.00 -10.06
CA ARG A 129 -28.50 20.18 -9.54
C ARG A 129 -28.50 20.37 -8.02
N ILE A 130 -27.37 20.08 -7.38
CA ILE A 130 -27.16 20.42 -5.97
C ILE A 130 -27.14 21.95 -5.82
N PRO A 131 -27.92 22.55 -4.90
CA PRO A 131 -27.87 23.99 -4.64
C PRO A 131 -26.49 24.44 -4.15
N ASP A 132 -26.07 25.63 -4.53
CA ASP A 132 -24.68 26.06 -4.42
C ASP A 132 -24.21 26.19 -2.95
N ASP A 133 -25.11 26.55 -2.02
CA ASP A 133 -24.88 26.58 -0.57
C ASP A 133 -24.76 25.16 0.05
N ILE A 134 -25.42 24.17 -0.54
CA ILE A 134 -25.25 22.75 -0.17
C ILE A 134 -23.93 22.21 -0.75
N ALA A 135 -23.52 22.66 -1.95
CA ALA A 135 -22.22 22.31 -2.51
C ALA A 135 -21.06 22.89 -1.68
N GLU A 136 -21.17 24.14 -1.23
CA GLU A 136 -20.22 24.75 -0.29
C GLU A 136 -20.16 23.97 1.03
N LEU A 137 -21.31 23.61 1.61
CA LEU A 137 -21.38 22.79 2.82
C LEU A 137 -20.74 21.40 2.62
N ILE A 138 -20.94 20.76 1.46
CA ILE A 138 -20.29 19.48 1.13
C ILE A 138 -18.78 19.64 1.02
N ALA A 139 -18.28 20.71 0.39
CA ALA A 139 -16.85 21.00 0.28
C ALA A 139 -16.21 21.25 1.65
N ARG A 140 -16.83 22.11 2.48
CA ARG A 140 -16.40 22.42 3.85
C ARG A 140 -16.42 21.19 4.76
N GLU A 141 -17.39 20.30 4.56
CA GLU A 141 -17.49 19.01 5.26
C GLU A 141 -16.80 17.86 4.50
N HIS A 142 -15.78 18.16 3.69
CA HIS A 142 -14.88 17.18 3.05
C HIS A 142 -15.59 16.00 2.33
N GLY A 143 -16.74 16.28 1.72
CA GLY A 143 -17.56 15.31 0.98
C GLY A 143 -18.65 14.59 1.78
N VAL A 144 -18.75 14.76 3.11
CA VAL A 144 -19.81 14.12 3.92
C VAL A 144 -20.46 15.09 4.90
N VAL A 145 -21.70 15.47 4.61
CA VAL A 145 -22.51 16.33 5.48
C VAL A 145 -23.24 15.48 6.52
N SER A 146 -22.96 15.74 7.80
CA SER A 146 -23.73 15.16 8.90
C SER A 146 -24.94 16.03 9.27
N VAL A 147 -25.96 15.43 9.89
CA VAL A 147 -27.12 16.18 10.44
C VAL A 147 -26.70 17.24 11.46
N ALA A 148 -25.60 17.01 12.19
CA ALA A 148 -25.03 18.00 13.11
C ALA A 148 -24.40 19.18 12.35
N ALA A 149 -23.57 18.90 11.35
CA ALA A 149 -22.94 19.93 10.51
C ALA A 149 -23.98 20.77 9.74
N ALA A 150 -25.01 20.12 9.19
CA ALA A 150 -26.12 20.80 8.52
C ALA A 150 -26.85 21.78 9.46
N ARG A 151 -27.19 21.34 10.68
CA ARG A 151 -27.81 22.21 11.70
C ARG A 151 -26.89 23.37 12.11
N ALA A 152 -25.60 23.12 12.30
CA ALA A 152 -24.61 24.16 12.59
C ALA A 152 -24.45 25.16 11.43
N ALA A 153 -24.75 24.75 10.19
CA ALA A 153 -24.79 25.60 9.01
C ALA A 153 -26.15 26.26 8.74
N GLY A 154 -27.14 26.12 9.64
CA GLY A 154 -28.51 26.62 9.44
C GLY A 154 -29.36 25.83 8.42
N VAL A 155 -28.86 24.71 7.90
CA VAL A 155 -29.53 23.88 6.89
C VAL A 155 -30.46 22.86 7.57
N ASP A 156 -31.76 22.94 7.28
CA ASP A 156 -32.74 21.93 7.70
C ASP A 156 -32.37 20.54 7.12
N PRO A 157 -32.15 19.51 7.96
CA PRO A 157 -31.90 18.14 7.52
C PRO A 157 -32.98 17.54 6.60
N ARG A 158 -34.22 18.07 6.60
CA ARG A 158 -35.26 17.70 5.64
C ARG A 158 -34.86 18.04 4.19
N ARG A 159 -34.08 19.11 3.98
CA ARG A 159 -33.56 19.50 2.65
C ARG A 159 -32.58 18.48 2.10
N LEU A 160 -31.68 17.95 2.93
CA LEU A 160 -30.78 16.85 2.54
C LEU A 160 -31.57 15.59 2.16
N ARG A 161 -32.64 15.26 2.90
CA ARG A 161 -33.53 14.15 2.54
C ARG A 161 -34.23 14.35 1.19
N ARG A 162 -34.72 15.57 0.90
CA ARG A 162 -35.30 15.89 -0.43
C ARG A 162 -34.27 15.73 -1.55
N LEU A 163 -33.02 16.14 -1.34
CA LEU A 163 -31.93 15.93 -2.31
C LEU A 163 -31.58 14.45 -2.50
N CYS A 164 -31.79 13.60 -1.48
CA CYS A 164 -31.69 12.15 -1.63
C CYS A 164 -32.88 11.57 -2.42
N THR A 165 -34.11 12.05 -2.19
CA THR A 165 -35.30 11.68 -2.99
C THR A 165 -35.14 12.08 -4.46
N ALA A 166 -34.49 13.21 -4.74
CA ALA A 166 -34.15 13.67 -6.09
C ALA A 166 -32.91 12.98 -6.70
N GLY A 167 -32.28 12.00 -6.02
CA GLY A 167 -31.12 11.26 -6.52
C GLY A 167 -29.79 12.06 -6.59
N LEU A 168 -29.78 13.33 -6.17
CA LEU A 168 -28.58 14.18 -6.15
C LEU A 168 -27.63 13.85 -5.00
N MET A 169 -28.19 13.40 -3.87
CA MET A 169 -27.44 12.98 -2.68
C MET A 169 -27.75 11.53 -2.31
N ALA A 170 -26.88 10.92 -1.52
CA ALA A 170 -27.06 9.57 -0.99
C ALA A 170 -26.76 9.52 0.53
N PRO A 171 -27.51 8.72 1.31
CA PRO A 171 -27.16 8.42 2.69
C PRO A 171 -26.01 7.40 2.75
N LEU A 172 -25.02 7.66 3.61
CA LEU A 172 -23.90 6.74 3.88
C LEU A 172 -24.11 5.94 5.16
N LEU A 173 -24.43 6.67 6.24
CA LEU A 173 -24.66 6.14 7.59
C LEU A 173 -25.83 6.90 8.22
N PRO A 174 -26.40 6.43 9.35
CA PRO A 174 -27.47 7.14 10.05
C PRO A 174 -27.11 8.60 10.35
N GLY A 175 -27.73 9.52 9.61
CA GLY A 175 -27.48 10.97 9.73
C GLY A 175 -26.25 11.52 9.01
N CYS A 176 -25.65 10.78 8.07
CA CYS A 176 -24.54 11.24 7.23
C CYS A 176 -24.86 11.06 5.73
N PHE A 177 -24.64 12.10 4.92
CA PHE A 177 -25.00 12.16 3.51
C PHE A 177 -23.83 12.65 2.63
N THR A 178 -23.82 12.28 1.35
CA THR A 178 -22.83 12.69 0.35
C THR A 178 -23.49 12.92 -1.03
N VAL A 179 -22.73 13.32 -2.05
CA VAL A 179 -23.20 13.41 -3.45
C VAL A 179 -23.35 12.02 -4.03
N ALA A 180 -24.46 11.72 -4.71
CA ALA A 180 -24.71 10.37 -5.24
C ALA A 180 -23.61 9.91 -6.24
N ALA A 181 -23.18 10.80 -7.14
CA ALA A 181 -22.13 10.54 -8.13
C ALA A 181 -20.71 10.30 -7.54
N GLN A 182 -20.49 10.55 -6.24
CA GLN A 182 -19.24 10.15 -5.59
C GLN A 182 -19.20 8.66 -5.21
N LEU A 183 -20.27 7.91 -5.45
CA LEU A 183 -20.39 6.49 -5.11
C LEU A 183 -20.13 5.54 -6.29
N ASP A 184 -19.85 6.07 -7.48
CA ASP A 184 -19.55 5.27 -8.68
C ASP A 184 -18.16 4.60 -8.63
N ASP A 185 -17.25 5.11 -7.80
CA ASP A 185 -15.96 4.48 -7.48
C ASP A 185 -16.04 3.75 -6.12
N GLU A 186 -15.78 2.43 -6.11
CA GLU A 186 -15.88 1.60 -4.90
C GLU A 186 -15.01 2.14 -3.74
N TRP A 187 -13.83 2.70 -4.03
CA TRP A 187 -12.87 3.15 -3.02
C TRP A 187 -13.13 4.59 -2.52
N GLU A 188 -13.58 5.52 -3.35
CA GLU A 188 -14.06 6.83 -2.89
C GLU A 188 -15.37 6.67 -2.09
N ALA A 189 -16.27 5.78 -2.50
CA ALA A 189 -17.45 5.39 -1.70
C ALA A 189 -17.03 4.84 -0.33
N PHE A 190 -16.05 3.94 -0.29
CA PHE A 190 -15.51 3.40 0.96
C PHE A 190 -14.80 4.47 1.81
N ARG A 191 -14.10 5.44 1.20
CA ARG A 191 -13.47 6.57 1.90
C ARG A 191 -14.51 7.48 2.55
N LEU A 192 -15.57 7.84 1.82
CA LEU A 192 -16.67 8.65 2.32
C LEU A 192 -17.42 7.90 3.43
N GLY A 193 -17.65 6.60 3.27
CA GLY A 193 -18.15 5.71 4.33
C GLY A 193 -17.24 5.69 5.57
N ALA A 194 -15.92 5.61 5.39
CA ALA A 194 -14.94 5.68 6.48
C ALA A 194 -15.02 7.02 7.23
N ARG A 195 -15.09 8.16 6.53
CA ARG A 195 -15.29 9.48 7.15
C ARG A 195 -16.61 9.52 7.93
N ALA A 196 -17.70 9.08 7.33
CA ALA A 196 -19.02 9.02 7.96
C ALA A 196 -19.02 8.14 9.22
N PHE A 197 -18.31 7.01 9.21
CA PHE A 197 -18.12 6.15 10.38
C PHE A 197 -17.26 6.81 11.47
N GLY A 198 -16.23 7.57 11.09
CA GLY A 198 -15.44 8.38 12.03
C GLY A 198 -16.30 9.43 12.74
N CYS A 199 -17.15 10.16 12.00
CA CYS A 199 -18.12 11.09 12.58
C CYS A 199 -19.11 10.38 13.51
N TYR A 200 -19.61 9.20 13.13
CA TYR A 200 -20.56 8.41 13.91
C TYR A 200 -19.97 7.87 15.23
N CYS A 201 -18.70 7.43 15.23
CA CYS A 201 -18.04 6.87 16.42
C CYS A 201 -17.60 7.91 17.46
N GLY A 202 -17.59 9.20 17.09
CA GLY A 202 -17.28 10.33 17.97
C GLY A 202 -15.77 10.60 18.14
N PRO A 203 -15.41 11.70 18.82
CA PRO A 203 -14.05 12.25 18.80
C PRO A 203 -12.97 11.36 19.42
N SER A 204 -13.33 10.39 20.26
CA SER A 204 -12.40 9.41 20.86
C SER A 204 -12.19 8.14 20.03
N ALA A 205 -12.59 8.13 18.76
CA ALA A 205 -12.34 7.03 17.82
C ALA A 205 -11.44 7.48 16.67
N PHE A 206 -10.43 6.68 16.35
CA PHE A 206 -9.49 6.88 15.26
C PHE A 206 -9.73 5.82 14.19
N LEU A 207 -9.95 6.21 12.93
CA LEU A 207 -10.04 5.26 11.81
C LEU A 207 -8.72 4.49 11.68
N THR A 208 -8.78 3.17 11.46
CA THR A 208 -7.62 2.26 11.35
C THR A 208 -7.71 1.40 10.09
N GLY A 209 -6.67 0.61 9.82
CA GLY A 209 -6.63 -0.37 8.74
C GLY A 209 -7.00 0.25 7.39
N TRP A 210 -7.80 -0.46 6.59
CA TRP A 210 -8.26 0.03 5.29
C TRP A 210 -9.02 1.36 5.36
N SER A 211 -9.79 1.62 6.43
CA SER A 211 -10.47 2.92 6.61
C SER A 211 -9.47 4.06 6.80
N ALA A 212 -8.33 3.83 7.45
CA ALA A 212 -7.24 4.81 7.50
C ALA A 212 -6.52 4.95 6.15
N VAL A 213 -6.24 3.84 5.46
CA VAL A 213 -5.60 3.84 4.12
C VAL A 213 -6.39 4.72 3.14
N ALA A 214 -7.71 4.55 3.09
CA ALA A 214 -8.59 5.36 2.25
C ALA A 214 -8.57 6.85 2.66
N MET A 215 -8.64 7.17 3.96
CA MET A 215 -8.57 8.55 4.44
C MET A 215 -7.21 9.21 4.21
N TRP A 216 -6.12 8.44 4.15
CA TRP A 216 -4.79 8.94 3.76
C TRP A 216 -4.61 9.07 2.23
N ARG A 217 -5.61 8.65 1.44
CA ARG A 217 -5.57 8.56 -0.03
C ARG A 217 -4.33 7.82 -0.55
N LEU A 218 -3.91 6.78 0.17
CA LEU A 218 -2.84 5.89 -0.29
C LEU A 218 -3.35 5.03 -1.47
N PRO A 219 -2.47 4.63 -2.41
CA PRO A 219 -2.87 3.81 -3.54
C PRO A 219 -3.30 2.41 -3.09
N VAL A 220 -4.26 1.84 -3.82
CA VAL A 220 -4.98 0.62 -3.47
C VAL A 220 -5.16 -0.28 -4.68
N VAL A 221 -5.26 -1.59 -4.45
CA VAL A 221 -5.50 -2.61 -5.48
C VAL A 221 -6.52 -3.63 -5.00
N GLY A 222 -7.31 -4.16 -5.93
CA GLY A 222 -8.49 -4.96 -5.60
C GLY A 222 -9.65 -4.10 -5.08
N ARG A 223 -10.57 -4.73 -4.34
CA ARG A 223 -11.79 -4.10 -3.82
C ARG A 223 -11.64 -3.63 -2.36
N PRO A 224 -12.37 -2.60 -1.93
CA PRO A 224 -12.46 -2.25 -0.52
C PRO A 224 -13.15 -3.34 0.31
N PRO A 225 -12.86 -3.43 1.63
CA PRO A 225 -13.67 -4.22 2.55
C PRO A 225 -15.11 -3.71 2.65
N SER A 226 -16.05 -4.59 3.01
CA SER A 226 -17.47 -4.25 3.19
C SER A 226 -17.79 -3.51 4.51
N ARG A 227 -16.81 -3.36 5.41
CA ARG A 227 -16.98 -2.77 6.76
C ARG A 227 -15.93 -1.72 7.03
N GLN A 228 -16.34 -0.61 7.65
CA GLN A 228 -15.40 0.40 8.16
C GLN A 228 -14.77 -0.07 9.47
N VAL A 229 -13.55 0.39 9.80
CA VAL A 229 -12.85 0.00 11.04
C VAL A 229 -12.26 1.21 11.76
N ALA A 230 -12.49 1.27 13.07
CA ALA A 230 -11.94 2.27 13.96
C ALA A 230 -11.37 1.63 15.25
N VAL A 231 -10.47 2.35 15.90
CA VAL A 231 -9.95 2.03 17.23
C VAL A 231 -10.25 3.16 18.22
N ARG A 232 -10.42 2.81 19.49
CA ARG A 232 -10.44 3.71 20.64
C ARG A 232 -9.31 3.31 21.57
N ASP A 233 -8.63 4.29 22.15
CA ASP A 233 -7.64 4.03 23.20
C ASP A 233 -8.33 3.40 24.42
N VAL A 234 -7.79 2.30 24.97
CA VAL A 234 -8.31 1.64 26.18
C VAL A 234 -8.47 2.60 27.37
N ARG A 235 -7.59 3.61 27.48
CA ARG A 235 -7.62 4.68 28.49
C ARG A 235 -8.84 5.60 28.31
N ALA A 236 -9.34 5.73 27.08
CA ALA A 236 -10.59 6.42 26.73
C ALA A 236 -11.83 5.51 26.77
N GLY A 237 -11.68 4.26 27.23
CA GLY A 237 -12.77 3.31 27.48
C GLY A 237 -12.69 2.05 26.63
N HIS A 238 -12.88 0.89 27.27
CA HIS A 238 -12.73 -0.46 26.68
C HIS A 238 -13.90 -0.89 25.77
N SER A 239 -14.56 0.05 25.08
CA SER A 239 -15.79 -0.20 24.32
C SER A 239 -15.54 -0.84 22.95
N VAL A 240 -15.44 -2.16 22.89
CA VAL A 240 -15.57 -2.90 21.62
C VAL A 240 -17.03 -2.86 21.16
N ARG A 241 -17.29 -2.52 19.89
CA ARG A 241 -18.64 -2.48 19.31
C ARG A 241 -18.63 -2.91 17.84
N ASN A 242 -19.37 -3.98 17.53
CA ASN A 242 -19.67 -4.38 16.16
C ASN A 242 -20.97 -3.67 15.75
N MET A 243 -20.86 -2.55 15.02
CA MET A 243 -22.01 -1.79 14.52
C MET A 243 -22.45 -2.35 13.15
N PRO A 244 -23.66 -2.08 12.63
CA PRO A 244 -24.10 -2.62 11.34
C PRO A 244 -23.12 -2.31 10.19
N PHE A 245 -22.57 -1.09 10.18
CA PHE A 245 -21.70 -0.53 9.13
C PHE A 245 -20.18 -0.77 9.37
N GLY A 246 -19.74 -0.96 10.62
CA GLY A 246 -18.31 -1.06 10.93
C GLY A 246 -17.98 -1.50 12.35
N ASP A 247 -16.70 -1.77 12.57
CA ASP A 247 -16.16 -2.31 13.81
C ASP A 247 -15.35 -1.25 14.58
N LEU A 248 -15.72 -1.00 15.84
CA LEU A 248 -14.93 -0.20 16.79
C LEU A 248 -14.23 -1.14 17.77
N ARG A 249 -12.90 -1.10 17.81
CA ARG A 249 -12.05 -1.93 18.68
C ARG A 249 -11.41 -1.08 19.80
N ALA A 250 -11.16 -1.66 20.96
CA ALA A 250 -10.37 -1.02 22.01
C ALA A 250 -8.91 -1.49 21.94
N VAL A 251 -7.93 -0.58 21.96
CA VAL A 251 -6.49 -0.86 21.78
C VAL A 251 -5.64 0.08 22.64
N ASP A 252 -4.40 -0.27 22.99
CA ASP A 252 -3.44 0.73 23.49
C ASP A 252 -2.85 1.48 22.30
N LEU A 253 -3.29 2.73 22.07
CA LEU A 253 -2.90 3.52 20.89
C LEU A 253 -1.74 4.43 21.27
N ALA A 254 -0.51 3.96 21.06
CA ALA A 254 0.69 4.75 21.32
C ALA A 254 0.60 6.15 20.69
N ALA A 255 0.68 7.19 21.52
CA ALA A 255 0.26 8.56 21.17
C ALA A 255 0.92 9.13 19.89
N GLY A 256 2.15 8.70 19.59
CA GLY A 256 2.87 9.03 18.35
C GLY A 256 2.14 8.61 17.06
N HIS A 257 1.09 7.79 17.13
CA HIS A 257 0.27 7.36 16.00
C HIS A 257 -1.09 8.06 15.87
N ALA A 258 -1.53 8.88 16.84
CA ALA A 258 -2.77 9.65 16.72
C ALA A 258 -2.63 10.79 15.69
N ARG A 259 -3.55 10.90 14.72
CA ARG A 259 -3.61 11.96 13.69
C ARG A 259 -5.06 12.40 13.43
N ARG A 260 -5.23 13.46 12.64
CA ARG A 260 -6.53 13.97 12.16
C ARG A 260 -6.41 14.33 10.68
N THR A 261 -7.43 14.02 9.89
CA THR A 261 -7.55 14.39 8.46
C THR A 261 -9.02 14.53 8.08
N ASP A 262 -9.37 15.38 7.11
CA ASP A 262 -10.76 15.67 6.70
C ASP A 262 -11.75 15.94 7.85
N GLY A 263 -11.25 16.49 8.97
CA GLY A 263 -12.03 16.72 10.19
C GLY A 263 -12.23 15.50 11.12
N VAL A 264 -11.87 14.28 10.70
CA VAL A 264 -11.99 13.04 11.49
C VAL A 264 -10.63 12.54 12.01
N ASN A 265 -10.67 11.83 13.14
CA ASN A 265 -9.47 11.25 13.76
C ASN A 265 -9.08 9.93 13.06
N VAL A 266 -7.78 9.71 12.88
CA VAL A 266 -7.21 8.60 12.09
C VAL A 266 -5.85 8.18 12.68
N VAL A 267 -5.47 6.91 12.56
CA VAL A 267 -4.12 6.45 12.91
C VAL A 267 -3.10 6.89 11.85
N SER A 268 -1.81 7.01 12.20
CA SER A 268 -0.75 7.38 11.24
C SER A 268 -0.57 6.34 10.14
N ARG A 269 -0.02 6.74 8.98
CA ARG A 269 0.18 5.87 7.80
C ARG A 269 0.87 4.55 8.15
N ALA A 270 1.91 4.59 9.00
CA ALA A 270 2.63 3.39 9.44
C ALA A 270 1.74 2.41 10.25
N TRP A 271 0.87 2.92 11.12
CA TRP A 271 -0.08 2.07 11.86
C TRP A 271 -1.17 1.51 10.95
N ALA A 272 -1.65 2.31 10.00
CA ALA A 272 -2.62 1.87 8.99
C ALA A 272 -2.05 0.69 8.16
N VAL A 273 -0.81 0.82 7.66
CA VAL A 273 -0.07 -0.26 6.99
C VAL A 273 0.04 -1.49 7.89
N ALA A 274 0.50 -1.33 9.14
CA ALA A 274 0.75 -2.45 10.02
C ALA A 274 -0.54 -3.22 10.39
N ASP A 275 -1.66 -2.54 10.64
CA ASP A 275 -2.96 -3.18 10.92
C ASP A 275 -3.57 -3.84 9.66
N VAL A 276 -3.36 -3.26 8.47
CA VAL A 276 -3.71 -3.88 7.18
C VAL A 276 -2.88 -5.14 6.93
N ALA A 277 -1.55 -5.07 6.95
CA ALA A 277 -0.65 -6.20 6.69
C ALA A 277 -0.91 -7.39 7.63
N ARG A 278 -1.24 -7.08 8.89
CA ARG A 278 -1.59 -8.04 9.93
C ARG A 278 -2.87 -8.84 9.65
N THR A 279 -3.82 -8.28 8.89
CA THR A 279 -5.20 -8.83 8.79
C THR A 279 -5.78 -9.00 7.39
N GLY A 280 -5.25 -8.30 6.38
CA GLY A 280 -5.66 -8.39 4.98
C GLY A 280 -4.60 -9.03 4.08
N PRO A 281 -4.88 -9.19 2.77
CA PRO A 281 -3.99 -9.88 1.84
C PRO A 281 -2.65 -9.16 1.70
N ILE A 282 -1.54 -9.93 1.64
CA ILE A 282 -0.18 -9.39 1.83
C ILE A 282 0.26 -8.43 0.71
N LEU A 283 -0.23 -8.63 -0.51
CA LEU A 283 0.16 -7.86 -1.70
C LEU A 283 -0.51 -6.47 -1.74
N PRO A 284 -1.84 -6.33 -1.57
CA PRO A 284 -2.47 -5.04 -1.29
C PRO A 284 -1.85 -4.30 -0.10
N ALA A 285 -1.46 -5.02 0.96
CA ALA A 285 -0.76 -4.41 2.10
C ALA A 285 0.61 -3.84 1.71
N LEU A 286 1.36 -4.53 0.84
CA LEU A 286 2.65 -4.07 0.34
C LEU A 286 2.55 -2.84 -0.56
N VAL A 287 1.53 -2.76 -1.44
CA VAL A 287 1.26 -1.55 -2.25
C VAL A 287 1.06 -0.31 -1.37
N VAL A 288 0.30 -0.46 -0.27
CA VAL A 288 0.08 0.61 0.70
C VAL A 288 1.36 0.91 1.50
N ALA A 289 2.18 -0.11 1.80
CA ALA A 289 3.42 0.01 2.54
C ALA A 289 4.50 0.77 1.75
N ASP A 290 4.71 0.43 0.48
CA ASP A 290 5.62 1.11 -0.45
C ASP A 290 5.28 2.62 -0.49
N ALA A 291 4.00 2.95 -0.71
CA ALA A 291 3.54 4.34 -0.74
C ALA A 291 3.60 5.07 0.61
N ALA A 292 3.52 4.36 1.73
CA ALA A 292 3.70 4.93 3.07
C ALA A 292 5.18 5.18 3.40
N ALA A 293 6.06 4.23 3.07
CA ALA A 293 7.51 4.37 3.19
C ALA A 293 8.04 5.48 2.27
N ALA A 294 7.52 5.56 1.05
CA ALA A 294 7.74 6.67 0.10
C ALA A 294 7.39 8.05 0.70
N ALA A 295 6.38 8.10 1.57
CA ALA A 295 5.96 9.30 2.31
C ALA A 295 6.63 9.43 3.70
N GLY A 296 7.74 8.74 3.95
CA GLY A 296 8.56 8.87 5.17
C GLY A 296 7.99 8.21 6.42
N ALA A 297 7.11 7.22 6.31
CA ALA A 297 6.50 6.57 7.46
C ALA A 297 7.38 5.47 8.08
N ASP A 298 7.71 5.56 9.37
CA ASP A 298 8.41 4.50 10.13
C ASP A 298 7.52 3.26 10.33
N LEU A 299 7.53 2.36 9.34
CA LEU A 299 6.80 1.11 9.37
C LEU A 299 7.31 0.17 10.48
N ALA A 300 8.63 0.10 10.68
CA ALA A 300 9.25 -0.73 11.71
C ALA A 300 8.83 -0.28 13.13
N GLY A 301 8.74 1.03 13.36
CA GLY A 301 8.17 1.64 14.56
C GLY A 301 6.75 1.20 14.85
N ALA A 302 5.84 1.32 13.88
CA ALA A 302 4.46 0.85 14.04
C ALA A 302 4.39 -0.65 14.34
N VAL A 303 5.21 -1.46 13.65
CA VAL A 303 5.28 -2.92 13.88
C VAL A 303 5.76 -3.26 15.30
N ARG A 304 6.66 -2.47 15.92
CA ARG A 304 7.06 -2.66 17.32
C ARG A 304 5.88 -2.50 18.27
N HIS A 305 5.01 -1.51 18.07
CA HIS A 305 3.80 -1.32 18.90
C HIS A 305 2.75 -2.43 18.73
N LEU A 306 2.72 -3.11 17.57
CA LEU A 306 1.82 -4.24 17.30
C LEU A 306 2.46 -5.62 17.56
N ALA A 307 3.66 -5.70 18.14
CA ALA A 307 4.48 -6.92 18.17
C ALA A 307 3.81 -8.15 18.82
N HIS A 308 2.88 -7.95 19.77
CA HIS A 308 2.14 -9.01 20.46
C HIS A 308 0.75 -9.31 19.84
N TRP A 309 0.36 -8.62 18.78
CA TRP A 309 -0.97 -8.78 18.18
C TRP A 309 -1.00 -9.98 17.22
N PRO A 310 -2.13 -10.73 17.12
CA PRO A 310 -2.26 -11.82 16.15
C PRO A 310 -1.96 -11.34 14.72
N GLY A 311 -0.99 -11.98 14.06
CA GLY A 311 -0.52 -11.64 12.72
C GLY A 311 0.68 -10.69 12.65
N ALA A 312 1.29 -10.27 13.77
CA ALA A 312 2.40 -9.30 13.79
C ALA A 312 3.58 -9.66 12.87
N GLY A 313 3.85 -10.95 12.65
CA GLY A 313 4.86 -11.43 11.69
C GLY A 313 4.57 -11.03 10.22
N ARG A 314 3.30 -10.90 9.82
CA ARG A 314 2.91 -10.38 8.50
C ARG A 314 3.24 -8.89 8.38
N ALA A 315 2.91 -8.12 9.42
CA ALA A 315 3.18 -6.69 9.47
C ALA A 315 4.68 -6.40 9.45
N ARG A 316 5.48 -7.22 10.16
CA ARG A 316 6.94 -7.19 10.06
C ARG A 316 7.42 -7.50 8.64
N TRP A 317 7.00 -8.63 8.06
CA TRP A 317 7.41 -8.97 6.69
C TRP A 317 7.08 -7.87 5.67
N VAL A 318 5.90 -7.25 5.76
CA VAL A 318 5.52 -6.11 4.89
C VAL A 318 6.39 -4.88 5.14
N ALA A 319 6.75 -4.57 6.38
CA ALA A 319 7.69 -3.48 6.68
C ALA A 319 9.11 -3.77 6.18
N ASP A 320 9.58 -5.02 6.32
CA ASP A 320 10.91 -5.47 5.89
C ASP A 320 11.06 -5.53 4.35
N HIS A 321 9.94 -5.66 3.62
CA HIS A 321 9.91 -5.74 2.14
C HIS A 321 9.30 -4.51 1.47
N ALA A 322 8.90 -3.49 2.25
CA ALA A 322 8.40 -2.22 1.72
C ALA A 322 9.51 -1.49 0.98
N ASP A 323 9.24 -1.11 -0.26
CA ASP A 323 10.19 -0.41 -1.12
C ASP A 323 9.73 1.04 -1.31
N PRO A 324 10.41 2.02 -0.69
CA PRO A 324 10.05 3.42 -0.84
C PRO A 324 10.27 3.91 -2.27
N LEU A 325 11.08 3.25 -3.10
CA LEU A 325 11.34 3.67 -4.48
C LEU A 325 10.26 3.25 -5.48
N SER A 326 9.33 2.34 -5.12
CA SER A 326 8.17 2.02 -5.97
C SER A 326 7.27 3.25 -6.11
N GLU A 327 6.94 3.66 -7.33
CA GLU A 327 6.14 4.86 -7.63
C GLU A 327 4.68 4.52 -8.00
N SER A 328 4.40 3.29 -8.42
CA SER A 328 3.06 2.80 -8.71
C SER A 328 2.78 1.41 -8.12
N PRO A 329 1.49 1.05 -7.91
CA PRO A 329 1.12 -0.31 -7.54
C PRO A 329 1.58 -1.38 -8.53
N LEU A 330 1.80 -1.04 -9.81
CA LEU A 330 2.14 -2.00 -10.84
C LEU A 330 3.62 -2.39 -10.80
N GLU A 331 4.51 -1.45 -10.43
CA GLU A 331 5.89 -1.74 -10.02
C GLU A 331 5.92 -2.69 -8.82
N THR A 332 5.16 -2.37 -7.76
CA THR A 332 5.04 -3.24 -6.57
C THR A 332 4.53 -4.64 -6.96
N LEU A 333 3.61 -4.76 -7.92
CA LEU A 333 3.11 -6.05 -8.41
C LEU A 333 4.17 -6.85 -9.19
N GLY A 334 5.00 -6.20 -10.00
CA GLY A 334 6.15 -6.82 -10.65
C GLY A 334 7.18 -7.31 -9.63
N ARG A 335 7.62 -6.43 -8.74
CA ARG A 335 8.56 -6.70 -7.65
C ARG A 335 8.07 -7.80 -6.69
N PHE A 336 6.78 -7.80 -6.34
CA PHE A 336 6.15 -8.85 -5.54
C PHE A 336 6.04 -10.18 -6.29
N THR A 337 5.91 -10.18 -7.62
CA THR A 337 5.96 -11.43 -8.41
C THR A 337 7.35 -12.08 -8.28
N CYS A 338 8.43 -11.29 -8.26
CA CYS A 338 9.77 -11.82 -8.00
C CYS A 338 9.91 -12.41 -6.58
N LEU A 339 9.36 -11.73 -5.56
CA LEU A 339 9.31 -12.24 -4.18
C LEU A 339 8.48 -13.54 -4.07
N GLN A 340 7.28 -13.58 -4.67
CA GLN A 340 6.35 -14.71 -4.55
C GLN A 340 6.89 -15.99 -5.20
N PHE A 341 7.67 -15.87 -6.28
CA PHE A 341 8.15 -17.01 -7.07
C PHE A 341 9.67 -17.27 -6.94
N GLY A 342 10.34 -16.64 -5.98
CA GLY A 342 11.76 -16.90 -5.67
C GLY A 342 12.70 -16.56 -6.82
N LEU A 343 12.42 -15.48 -7.56
CA LEU A 343 13.26 -14.94 -8.62
C LEU A 343 14.30 -13.96 -8.04
N PRO A 344 15.40 -13.64 -8.75
CA PRO A 344 16.22 -12.49 -8.42
C PRO A 344 15.37 -11.22 -8.30
N LEU A 345 15.70 -10.35 -7.34
CA LEU A 345 14.98 -9.08 -7.19
C LEU A 345 15.49 -8.02 -8.17
N PRO A 346 14.61 -7.18 -8.72
CA PRO A 346 15.00 -5.99 -9.45
C PRO A 346 15.56 -4.94 -8.48
N VAL A 347 16.39 -4.05 -8.98
CA VAL A 347 16.54 -2.70 -8.42
C VAL A 347 15.38 -1.86 -8.97
N SER A 348 14.52 -1.38 -8.08
CA SER A 348 13.38 -0.52 -8.46
C SER A 348 13.87 0.87 -8.88
N ASN A 349 13.30 1.40 -9.96
CA ASN A 349 13.53 2.77 -10.43
C ASN A 349 15.01 3.16 -10.65
N ALA A 350 15.82 2.20 -11.08
CA ALA A 350 17.22 2.41 -11.44
C ALA A 350 17.36 3.29 -12.69
N TRP A 351 18.48 4.02 -12.78
CA TRP A 351 18.86 4.78 -13.97
C TRP A 351 19.93 4.02 -14.76
N VAL A 352 19.85 4.06 -16.10
CA VAL A 352 20.77 3.43 -17.05
C VAL A 352 21.15 4.41 -18.17
N GLY A 353 22.26 4.15 -18.84
CA GLY A 353 22.79 4.96 -19.95
C GLY A 353 24.26 4.65 -20.21
N ALA A 354 24.76 5.01 -21.39
CA ALA A 354 26.12 4.61 -21.81
C ALA A 354 27.22 5.37 -21.06
N ASN A 355 27.09 6.70 -21.01
CA ASN A 355 28.09 7.60 -20.44
C ASN A 355 27.69 8.20 -19.08
N GLY A 356 26.40 8.13 -18.74
CA GLY A 356 25.79 8.71 -17.54
C GLY A 356 24.33 8.24 -17.41
N PRO A 357 23.62 8.64 -16.34
CA PRO A 357 22.21 8.28 -16.15
C PRO A 357 21.31 9.03 -17.15
N GLU A 358 20.68 8.30 -18.06
CA GLU A 358 19.92 8.85 -19.19
C GLU A 358 18.44 8.42 -19.14
N TYR A 359 18.18 7.14 -18.87
CA TYR A 359 16.83 6.56 -18.76
C TYR A 359 16.62 5.98 -17.36
N ARG A 360 15.58 6.43 -16.64
CA ARG A 360 15.05 5.69 -15.48
C ARG A 360 14.15 4.55 -15.94
N VAL A 361 14.34 3.35 -15.42
CA VAL A 361 13.55 2.14 -15.70
C VAL A 361 12.93 1.58 -14.43
N ASP A 362 11.70 1.09 -14.52
CA ASP A 362 10.87 0.72 -13.36
C ASP A 362 11.50 -0.41 -12.53
N GLY A 363 12.16 -1.37 -13.18
CA GLY A 363 12.97 -2.39 -12.52
C GLY A 363 14.16 -2.84 -13.37
N LEU A 364 15.32 -3.04 -12.75
CA LEU A 364 16.55 -3.50 -13.39
C LEU A 364 17.12 -4.74 -12.71
N TRP A 365 17.48 -5.78 -13.48
CA TRP A 365 18.33 -6.88 -13.02
C TRP A 365 19.76 -6.68 -13.56
N PRO A 366 20.66 -6.00 -12.82
CA PRO A 366 21.88 -5.46 -13.41
C PRO A 366 22.88 -6.53 -13.86
N PHE A 367 22.91 -7.69 -13.20
CA PHE A 367 23.75 -8.83 -13.59
C PHE A 367 23.17 -9.67 -14.75
N HIS A 368 21.93 -9.45 -15.16
CA HIS A 368 21.35 -10.08 -16.34
C HIS A 368 21.35 -9.11 -17.54
N GLY A 369 21.31 -7.80 -17.27
CA GLY A 369 21.05 -6.77 -18.28
C GLY A 369 19.64 -6.90 -18.84
N VAL A 370 18.68 -7.12 -17.95
CA VAL A 370 17.24 -7.14 -18.25
C VAL A 370 16.57 -6.04 -17.45
N VAL A 371 15.68 -5.29 -18.09
CA VAL A 371 14.83 -4.29 -17.43
C VAL A 371 13.36 -4.65 -17.62
N PHE A 372 12.52 -4.27 -16.66
CA PHE A 372 11.07 -4.26 -16.87
C PHE A 372 10.49 -2.86 -16.87
N GLU A 373 9.35 -2.72 -17.55
CA GLU A 373 8.51 -1.53 -17.50
C GLU A 373 7.05 -1.95 -17.20
N ALA A 374 6.45 -1.27 -16.24
CA ALA A 374 5.16 -1.56 -15.63
C ALA A 374 4.05 -0.78 -16.35
N ASP A 375 3.66 -1.26 -17.53
CA ASP A 375 2.66 -0.63 -18.38
C ASP A 375 1.26 -0.64 -17.76
N GLY A 376 0.90 0.49 -17.14
CA GLY A 376 -0.46 0.81 -16.72
C GLY A 376 -1.41 0.88 -17.92
N ALA A 377 -1.95 -0.27 -18.31
CA ALA A 377 -2.79 -0.50 -19.49
C ALA A 377 -4.15 0.24 -19.43
N LEU A 378 -4.11 1.57 -19.58
CA LEU A 378 -5.27 2.47 -19.58
C LEU A 378 -4.88 3.89 -20.07
N LYS A 379 -4.23 4.02 -21.25
CA LYS A 379 -3.73 5.32 -21.76
C LYS A 379 -3.91 5.63 -23.26
N TYR A 380 -4.46 4.74 -24.10
CA TYR A 380 -4.40 4.92 -25.57
C TYR A 380 -5.75 4.82 -26.30
N ASP A 381 -6.76 4.17 -25.73
CA ASP A 381 -8.12 4.14 -26.29
C ASP A 381 -8.65 5.58 -26.45
N ASP A 382 -9.17 5.90 -27.64
CA ASP A 382 -9.80 7.18 -28.02
C ASP A 382 -8.97 8.47 -27.80
N ARG A 383 -7.63 8.39 -27.70
CA ARG A 383 -6.76 9.58 -27.55
C ARG A 383 -6.07 10.02 -28.86
N PRO A 384 -6.20 11.30 -29.29
CA PRO A 384 -5.56 11.80 -30.52
C PRO A 384 -4.01 11.73 -30.57
N ASP A 385 -3.35 11.66 -29.41
CA ASP A 385 -1.90 11.55 -29.28
C ASP A 385 -1.38 10.10 -29.20
N ALA A 386 -2.26 9.09 -29.25
CA ALA A 386 -1.90 7.69 -29.04
C ALA A 386 -0.77 7.20 -29.97
N SER A 387 -0.81 7.56 -31.26
CA SER A 387 0.24 7.22 -32.23
C SER A 387 1.60 7.84 -31.88
N GLN A 388 1.61 9.08 -31.39
CA GLN A 388 2.84 9.75 -30.95
C GLN A 388 3.42 9.12 -29.67
N ILE A 389 2.56 8.64 -28.77
CA ILE A 389 3.04 7.96 -27.56
C ILE A 389 3.60 6.57 -27.92
N VAL A 390 2.90 5.79 -28.77
CA VAL A 390 3.42 4.51 -29.26
C VAL A 390 4.79 4.68 -29.94
N ALA A 391 4.95 5.69 -30.79
CA ALA A 391 6.24 6.02 -31.41
C ALA A 391 7.34 6.33 -30.36
N LYS A 392 7.02 7.12 -29.33
CA LYS A 392 7.95 7.44 -28.23
C LYS A 392 8.32 6.23 -27.36
N GLN A 393 7.39 5.29 -27.15
CA GLN A 393 7.69 4.04 -26.44
C GLN A 393 8.60 3.14 -27.29
N GLY A 394 8.36 3.04 -28.60
CA GLY A 394 9.22 2.28 -29.53
C GLY A 394 10.64 2.83 -29.62
N GLU A 395 10.79 4.15 -29.74
CA GLU A 395 12.10 4.83 -29.71
C GLU A 395 12.83 4.59 -28.38
N ARG A 396 12.13 4.73 -27.24
CA ARG A 396 12.68 4.45 -25.91
C ARG A 396 13.16 3.00 -25.79
N GLU A 397 12.37 2.03 -26.27
CA GLU A 397 12.77 0.62 -26.24
C GLU A 397 13.98 0.36 -27.14
N TRP A 398 14.07 1.00 -28.31
CA TRP A 398 15.24 0.93 -29.18
C TRP A 398 16.51 1.46 -28.50
N GLN A 399 16.43 2.59 -27.81
CA GLN A 399 17.56 3.15 -27.05
C GLN A 399 17.97 2.24 -25.89
N LEU A 400 17.02 1.68 -25.12
CA LEU A 400 17.33 0.71 -24.06
C LEU A 400 18.00 -0.56 -24.62
N ARG A 401 17.50 -1.11 -25.74
CA ARG A 401 18.12 -2.24 -26.45
C ARG A 401 19.54 -1.92 -26.93
N ARG A 402 19.82 -0.68 -27.38
CA ARG A 402 21.18 -0.21 -27.74
C ARG A 402 22.14 -0.13 -26.56
N LEU A 403 21.67 -0.07 -25.31
CA LEU A 403 22.49 -0.17 -24.10
C LEU A 403 22.82 -1.63 -23.73
N GLY A 404 22.43 -2.62 -24.53
CA GLY A 404 22.64 -4.04 -24.24
C GLY A 404 21.68 -4.59 -23.17
N LEU A 405 20.48 -3.98 -23.07
CA LEU A 405 19.40 -4.35 -22.15
C LEU A 405 18.25 -5.03 -22.91
N GLU A 406 17.81 -6.19 -22.45
CA GLU A 406 16.52 -6.75 -22.89
C GLU A 406 15.38 -6.11 -22.09
N VAL A 407 14.28 -5.75 -22.76
CA VAL A 407 13.18 -4.97 -22.18
C VAL A 407 11.92 -5.83 -22.12
N VAL A 408 11.37 -6.05 -20.92
CA VAL A 408 10.09 -6.78 -20.74
C VAL A 408 8.99 -5.89 -20.19
N ARG A 409 7.89 -5.77 -20.94
CA ARG A 409 6.71 -4.99 -20.56
C ARG A 409 5.61 -5.88 -20.00
N PHE A 410 4.93 -5.43 -18.95
CA PHE A 410 3.79 -6.13 -18.38
C PHE A 410 2.73 -5.17 -17.87
N GLY A 411 1.46 -5.59 -17.92
CA GLY A 411 0.32 -4.83 -17.44
C GLY A 411 -0.55 -5.57 -16.43
N TRP A 412 -1.60 -4.89 -15.96
CA TRP A 412 -2.57 -5.37 -14.96
C TRP A 412 -3.09 -6.79 -15.18
N GLY A 413 -3.37 -7.17 -16.43
CA GLY A 413 -3.85 -8.52 -16.76
C GLY A 413 -2.90 -9.65 -16.33
N LEU A 414 -1.59 -9.40 -16.37
CA LEU A 414 -0.57 -10.32 -15.86
C LEU A 414 -0.31 -10.06 -14.37
N ALA A 415 0.07 -8.84 -14.00
CA ALA A 415 0.56 -8.53 -12.65
C ALA A 415 -0.49 -8.73 -11.54
N TRP A 416 -1.76 -8.47 -11.84
CA TRP A 416 -2.87 -8.73 -10.92
C TRP A 416 -3.61 -10.02 -11.27
N GLY A 417 -3.93 -10.23 -12.55
CA GLY A 417 -4.78 -11.33 -13.02
C GLY A 417 -4.10 -12.70 -13.17
N ASN A 418 -2.81 -12.76 -13.49
CA ASN A 418 -2.08 -14.02 -13.73
C ASN A 418 -0.57 -13.89 -13.41
N ARG A 419 -0.24 -13.77 -12.11
CA ARG A 419 1.17 -13.66 -11.67
C ARG A 419 2.03 -14.89 -11.95
N ALA A 420 1.42 -16.07 -12.10
CA ALA A 420 2.16 -17.28 -12.46
C ALA A 420 2.73 -17.20 -13.88
N GLU A 421 1.94 -16.68 -14.83
CA GLU A 421 2.39 -16.38 -16.19
C GLU A 421 3.45 -15.26 -16.21
N LEU A 422 3.28 -14.20 -15.39
CA LEU A 422 4.29 -13.15 -15.28
C LEU A 422 5.62 -13.69 -14.72
N ALA A 423 5.57 -14.53 -13.69
CA ALA A 423 6.73 -15.20 -13.12
C ALA A 423 7.40 -16.16 -14.11
N ALA A 424 6.64 -16.87 -14.94
CA ALA A 424 7.18 -17.72 -15.99
C ALA A 424 7.92 -16.91 -17.06
N ARG A 425 7.38 -15.77 -17.48
CA ARG A 425 8.03 -14.84 -18.43
C ARG A 425 9.31 -14.22 -17.85
N PHE A 426 9.26 -13.76 -16.59
CA PHE A 426 10.45 -13.28 -15.88
C PHE A 426 11.50 -14.39 -15.70
N ALA A 427 11.10 -15.62 -15.41
CA ALA A 427 12.02 -16.75 -15.30
C ALA A 427 12.69 -17.07 -16.64
N ALA A 428 11.94 -17.06 -17.76
CA ALA A 428 12.48 -17.31 -19.09
C ALA A 428 13.49 -16.24 -19.51
N VAL A 429 13.13 -14.95 -19.47
CA VAL A 429 14.06 -13.87 -19.90
C VAL A 429 15.34 -13.81 -19.07
N LEU A 430 15.29 -14.18 -17.78
CA LEU A 430 16.45 -14.27 -16.88
C LEU A 430 17.27 -15.56 -17.06
N GLN A 431 16.73 -16.57 -17.73
CA GLN A 431 17.46 -17.78 -18.19
C GLN A 431 18.12 -17.52 -19.55
N ASP A 432 17.42 -16.87 -20.48
CA ASP A 432 17.97 -16.48 -21.78
C ASP A 432 19.12 -15.47 -21.60
N ASN A 433 18.89 -14.45 -20.76
CA ASN A 433 19.92 -13.51 -20.31
C ASN A 433 20.60 -14.04 -19.04
N ASN A 434 21.41 -15.09 -19.18
CA ASN A 434 22.17 -15.68 -18.07
C ASN A 434 23.03 -14.65 -17.31
N ARG A 435 23.24 -14.90 -16.01
CA ARG A 435 23.94 -13.98 -15.11
C ARG A 435 25.40 -13.73 -15.56
N ARG A 436 25.66 -12.51 -16.02
CA ARG A 436 26.96 -11.98 -16.43
C ARG A 436 27.92 -11.88 -15.22
N GLU A 437 29.23 -11.92 -15.45
CA GLU A 437 30.24 -11.74 -14.39
C GLU A 437 30.28 -10.29 -13.89
N SER A 438 30.26 -9.34 -14.83
CA SER A 438 30.06 -7.92 -14.59
C SER A 438 28.61 -7.52 -14.82
N SER A 439 28.14 -6.57 -14.03
CA SER A 439 26.85 -5.91 -14.20
C SER A 439 26.86 -4.90 -15.36
N VAL A 440 25.69 -4.57 -15.89
CA VAL A 440 25.51 -3.33 -16.65
C VAL A 440 25.71 -2.13 -15.73
N ARG A 441 26.19 -1.00 -16.28
CA ARG A 441 26.32 0.25 -15.50
C ARG A 441 24.94 0.84 -15.20
N TRP A 442 24.74 1.25 -13.96
CA TRP A 442 23.48 1.83 -13.48
C TRP A 442 23.72 2.79 -12.32
N TRP A 443 22.73 3.64 -12.04
CA TRP A 443 22.73 4.60 -10.94
C TRP A 443 21.47 4.43 -10.09
N LYS A 444 21.62 4.49 -8.76
CA LYS A 444 20.47 4.43 -7.83
C LYS A 444 19.68 5.73 -7.91
N HIS A 445 18.36 5.63 -7.82
CA HIS A 445 17.52 6.82 -7.66
C HIS A 445 17.46 7.23 -6.19
N VAL A 446 17.92 8.46 -5.90
CA VAL A 446 17.77 9.10 -4.59
C VAL A 446 16.76 10.24 -4.74
N ARG A 447 15.64 10.17 -4.02
CA ARG A 447 14.59 11.19 -4.11
C ARG A 447 15.10 12.55 -3.63
N GLY A 448 14.70 13.60 -4.35
CA GLY A 448 15.19 14.97 -4.15
C GLY A 448 16.60 15.24 -4.70
N VAL A 449 17.34 14.21 -5.12
CA VAL A 449 18.72 14.35 -5.66
C VAL A 449 18.80 13.94 -7.13
N GLY A 450 18.13 12.86 -7.53
CA GLY A 450 18.17 12.34 -8.90
C GLY A 450 18.87 10.98 -8.97
N ALA A 451 19.88 10.85 -9.83
CA ALA A 451 20.66 9.63 -10.01
C ALA A 451 22.02 9.74 -9.28
N VAL A 452 22.43 8.68 -8.59
CA VAL A 452 23.67 8.61 -7.79
C VAL A 452 24.38 7.28 -8.08
N GLU A 453 25.72 7.25 -8.09
CA GLU A 453 26.48 6.00 -8.30
C GLU A 453 26.21 5.02 -7.13
N PRO A 454 26.01 3.71 -7.37
CA PRO A 454 25.60 2.75 -6.34
C PRO A 454 26.77 2.30 -5.46
N GLU A 455 26.57 2.36 -4.15
CA GLU A 455 27.50 1.88 -3.13
C GLU A 455 27.38 0.34 -2.99
N PRO A 456 28.38 -0.37 -2.42
CA PRO A 456 28.35 -1.83 -2.25
C PRO A 456 27.08 -2.42 -1.62
N ALA A 457 26.34 -1.64 -0.82
CA ALA A 457 25.09 -2.06 -0.18
C ALA A 457 23.84 -1.93 -1.08
N ASP A 458 23.88 -1.12 -2.14
CA ASP A 458 22.76 -0.95 -3.07
C ASP A 458 22.70 -2.06 -4.14
N TRP A 459 23.76 -2.86 -4.26
CA TRP A 459 23.84 -3.93 -5.25
C TRP A 459 22.88 -5.08 -4.89
N PRO A 460 21.96 -5.48 -5.78
CA PRO A 460 21.03 -6.56 -5.49
C PRO A 460 21.81 -7.87 -5.34
N SER A 461 21.42 -8.68 -4.35
CA SER A 461 22.04 -9.97 -4.08
C SER A 461 22.09 -10.83 -5.36
N PRO A 462 23.27 -11.35 -5.77
CA PRO A 462 23.39 -12.24 -6.93
C PRO A 462 22.88 -13.67 -6.63
N VAL A 463 22.23 -13.86 -5.48
CA VAL A 463 21.58 -15.08 -4.99
C VAL A 463 20.09 -14.79 -4.81
N ARG A 464 19.22 -15.68 -5.30
CA ARG A 464 17.76 -15.62 -5.11
C ARG A 464 17.42 -15.42 -3.63
N PRO A 465 16.46 -14.55 -3.26
CA PRO A 465 15.96 -14.52 -1.90
C PRO A 465 15.38 -15.89 -1.54
N GLY A 466 15.78 -16.46 -0.40
CA GLY A 466 15.18 -17.69 0.15
C GLY A 466 13.76 -17.49 0.70
N THR A 467 13.11 -16.38 0.35
CA THR A 467 11.84 -15.90 0.88
C THR A 467 10.67 -16.69 0.30
N VAL A 468 10.43 -17.88 0.84
CA VAL A 468 9.15 -18.57 0.63
C VAL A 468 8.07 -17.80 1.41
N LEU A 469 7.12 -17.20 0.70
CA LEU A 469 5.92 -16.61 1.34
C LEU A 469 5.19 -17.70 2.14
N PRO A 470 4.90 -17.49 3.43
CA PRO A 470 4.15 -18.47 4.21
C PRO A 470 2.74 -18.71 3.63
N ALA A 471 2.31 -19.97 3.64
CA ALA A 471 1.07 -20.39 2.98
C ALA A 471 -0.16 -19.61 3.48
N GLY A 472 -1.03 -19.16 2.55
CA GLY A 472 -2.24 -18.41 2.86
C GLY A 472 -2.01 -16.92 3.16
N TRP A 473 -0.83 -16.36 2.86
CA TRP A 473 -0.60 -14.91 2.92
C TRP A 473 -1.05 -14.19 1.64
N ASP A 474 -1.20 -14.95 0.55
CA ASP A 474 -1.77 -14.59 -0.74
C ASP A 474 -3.31 -14.40 -0.74
N ARG A 475 -3.97 -14.74 0.39
CA ARG A 475 -5.42 -14.72 0.59
C ARG A 475 -5.89 -13.54 1.44
#